data_AF-A0A8D6SZ41-F1
#
_entry.id   AF-A0A8D6SZ41-F1
#
_cell.length_a   1.000
_cell.length_b   1.000
_cell.length_c   1.000
_cell.angle_alpha   90.00
_cell.angle_beta   90.00
_cell.angle_gamma   90.00
#
_symmetry.space_group_name_H-M   'P 1'
#
loop_
_entity.id
_entity.type
_entity.pdbx_description
1 polymer ?
#
loop_
_entity_poly.entity_id
_entity_poly.type
_entity_poly.pdbx_seq_one_letter_code
_entity_poly.pdbx_strand_id
1 'polypeptide(L)'
;MNVFENLYRNGKLPILIIDELQKIGDMEINGFLIYELFNFFIDLTKEKHLCHVFCLSSDSLFIEKVYDEAMLRDRVDYILVDDFDKENALKFINFYAKEKNIELKEEKELIYSHVGGKLILIIKVINKMKVKDLNNILDELLKIEISKLENLLEDIKERNYNVNYEEVITSLRLFKNTYSIPKSNIKKDVKTLLIKKNYLFLNPITNEIKPQSFLIWNAIKRIL
;
A
#
# COMPACT_ATOMS: atom_id res chain seq x y z
N MET A 1 20.38 -24.34 -6.36
CA MET A 1 19.50 -25.37 -6.99
C MET A 1 19.43 -26.68 -6.20
N ASN A 2 20.57 -27.26 -5.78
CA ASN A 2 20.63 -28.57 -5.10
C ASN A 2 19.66 -28.75 -3.92
N VAL A 3 19.38 -27.70 -3.14
CA VAL A 3 18.43 -27.78 -2.03
C VAL A 3 17.02 -28.11 -2.53
N PHE A 4 16.52 -27.43 -3.55
CA PHE A 4 15.18 -27.64 -4.11
C PHE A 4 15.08 -28.99 -4.82
N GLU A 5 16.10 -29.38 -5.57
CA GLU A 5 16.15 -30.69 -6.25
C GLU A 5 16.14 -31.86 -5.24
N ASN A 6 16.88 -31.72 -4.13
CA ASN A 6 16.89 -32.73 -3.07
C ASN A 6 15.54 -32.83 -2.36
N LEU A 7 14.87 -31.70 -2.07
CA LEU A 7 13.54 -31.69 -1.46
C LEU A 7 12.51 -32.34 -2.39
N TYR A 8 12.55 -32.01 -3.68
CA TYR A 8 11.67 -32.58 -4.69
C TYR A 8 11.86 -34.10 -4.84
N ARG A 9 13.12 -34.58 -4.91
CA ARG A 9 13.44 -36.02 -4.93
C ARG A 9 12.94 -36.76 -3.69
N ASN A 10 12.83 -36.07 -2.55
CA ASN A 10 12.26 -36.61 -1.32
C ASN A 10 10.72 -36.47 -1.25
N GLY A 11 10.06 -36.18 -2.39
CA GLY A 11 8.60 -36.08 -2.49
C GLY A 11 8.00 -34.80 -1.88
N LYS A 12 8.81 -33.77 -1.62
CA LYS A 12 8.34 -32.50 -1.05
C LYS A 12 8.30 -31.41 -2.11
N LEU A 13 7.20 -30.64 -2.16
CA LEU A 13 7.10 -29.44 -2.99
C LEU A 13 7.24 -28.19 -2.10
N PRO A 14 8.42 -27.56 -2.02
CA PRO A 14 8.66 -26.40 -1.17
C PRO A 14 7.97 -25.12 -1.67
N ILE A 15 7.72 -24.20 -0.74
CA ILE A 15 7.27 -22.84 -1.00
C ILE A 15 8.38 -21.89 -0.53
N LEU A 16 8.90 -21.08 -1.44
CA LEU A 16 9.84 -20.01 -1.17
C LEU A 16 9.07 -18.70 -1.00
N ILE A 17 9.26 -18.02 0.12
CA ILE A 17 8.62 -16.73 0.41
C ILE A 17 9.71 -15.69 0.60
N ILE A 18 9.60 -14.59 -0.13
CA ILE A 18 10.52 -13.45 -0.07
C ILE A 18 9.69 -12.23 0.31
N ASP A 19 9.87 -11.79 1.55
CA ASP A 19 9.21 -10.59 2.06
C ASP A 19 10.08 -9.35 1.84
N GLU A 20 9.43 -8.21 1.60
CA GLU A 20 10.06 -6.93 1.27
C GLU A 20 11.09 -7.01 0.13
N LEU A 21 10.69 -7.59 -1.00
CA LEU A 21 11.53 -7.80 -2.19
C LEU A 21 12.24 -6.52 -2.66
N GLN A 22 11.64 -5.36 -2.49
CA GLN A 22 12.22 -4.07 -2.86
C GLN A 22 13.53 -3.76 -2.14
N LYS A 23 13.78 -4.34 -0.96
CA LYS A 23 15.07 -4.18 -0.26
C LYS A 23 16.24 -4.69 -1.08
N ILE A 24 16.01 -5.65 -1.98
CA ILE A 24 17.03 -6.12 -2.92
C ILE A 24 17.36 -5.03 -3.94
N GLY A 25 16.40 -4.20 -4.33
CA GLY A 25 16.64 -3.04 -5.20
C GLY A 25 17.42 -1.92 -4.53
N ASP A 26 17.31 -1.78 -3.20
CA ASP A 26 17.98 -0.72 -2.43
C ASP A 26 19.47 -0.99 -2.14
N MET A 27 19.93 -2.23 -2.32
CA MET A 27 21.28 -2.68 -1.95
C MET A 27 22.42 -2.21 -2.89
N GLU A 28 22.27 -1.12 -3.64
CA GLU A 28 23.16 -0.74 -4.77
C GLU A 28 23.32 -1.88 -5.81
N ILE A 29 22.33 -2.75 -5.85
CA ILE A 29 22.31 -3.92 -6.71
C ILE A 29 21.86 -3.46 -8.11
N ASN A 30 22.78 -3.54 -9.07
CA ASN A 30 22.50 -3.26 -10.49
C ASN A 30 21.25 -4.04 -10.96
N GLY A 31 20.46 -3.44 -11.86
CA GLY A 31 19.24 -4.07 -12.41
C GLY A 31 19.45 -5.48 -12.98
N PHE A 32 20.70 -5.81 -13.33
CA PHE A 32 21.15 -7.14 -13.70
C PHE A 32 20.88 -8.23 -12.64
N LEU A 33 21.04 -7.96 -11.33
CA LEU A 33 20.79 -8.99 -10.32
C LEU A 33 19.30 -9.25 -10.10
N ILE A 34 18.45 -8.21 -10.16
CA ILE A 34 17.00 -8.38 -10.09
C ILE A 34 16.54 -9.27 -11.25
N TYR A 35 17.10 -9.02 -12.44
CA TYR A 35 16.88 -9.83 -13.63
C TYR A 35 17.32 -11.29 -13.43
N GLU A 36 18.55 -11.53 -12.96
CA GLU A 36 19.04 -12.88 -12.67
C GLU A 36 18.21 -13.60 -11.60
N LEU A 37 17.77 -12.87 -10.57
CA LEU A 37 16.95 -13.40 -9.50
C LEU A 37 15.59 -13.88 -10.01
N PHE A 38 14.93 -13.08 -10.86
CA PHE A 38 13.66 -13.47 -11.45
C PHE A 38 13.80 -14.62 -12.44
N ASN A 39 14.87 -14.66 -13.25
CA ASN A 39 15.17 -15.82 -14.09
C ASN A 39 15.33 -17.08 -13.25
N PHE A 40 16.08 -16.99 -12.16
CA PHE A 40 16.23 -18.10 -11.22
C PHE A 40 14.87 -18.58 -10.67
N PHE A 41 13.94 -17.68 -10.35
CA PHE A 41 12.59 -18.08 -9.91
C PHE A 41 11.77 -18.72 -11.03
N ILE A 42 11.88 -18.24 -12.26
CA ILE A 42 11.23 -18.83 -13.43
C ILE A 42 11.75 -20.25 -13.65
N ASP A 43 13.07 -20.45 -13.61
CA ASP A 43 13.69 -21.77 -13.77
C ASP A 43 13.18 -22.75 -12.71
N LEU A 44 13.09 -22.29 -11.46
CA LEU A 44 12.58 -23.11 -10.35
C LEU A 44 11.11 -23.48 -10.51
N THR A 45 10.27 -22.58 -11.00
CA THR A 45 8.80 -22.71 -10.97
C THR A 45 8.20 -23.26 -12.27
N LYS A 46 8.66 -22.76 -13.42
CA LYS A 46 8.09 -23.03 -14.75
C LYS A 46 8.90 -24.04 -15.55
N GLU A 47 10.23 -24.04 -15.41
CA GLU A 47 11.06 -24.97 -16.18
C GLU A 47 11.23 -26.30 -15.45
N LYS A 48 11.61 -26.25 -14.17
CA LYS A 48 11.90 -27.46 -13.37
C LYS A 48 10.77 -27.89 -12.45
N HIS A 49 9.76 -27.05 -12.23
CA HIS A 49 8.62 -27.30 -11.33
C HIS A 49 9.03 -27.80 -9.92
N LEU A 50 10.10 -27.23 -9.38
CA LEU A 50 10.72 -27.65 -8.12
C LEU A 50 10.15 -26.94 -6.89
N CYS A 51 9.52 -25.79 -7.04
CA CYS A 51 8.92 -25.04 -5.93
C CYS A 51 7.83 -24.07 -6.39
N HIS A 52 7.11 -23.51 -5.43
CA HIS A 52 6.36 -22.26 -5.60
C HIS A 52 7.17 -21.09 -5.03
N VAL A 53 7.05 -19.91 -5.64
CA VAL A 53 7.73 -18.69 -5.18
C VAL A 53 6.68 -17.60 -4.97
N PHE A 54 6.69 -16.99 -3.79
CA PHE A 54 5.91 -15.78 -3.47
C PHE A 54 6.89 -14.65 -3.14
N CYS A 55 6.77 -13.55 -3.88
CA CYS A 55 7.51 -12.31 -3.61
C CYS A 55 6.52 -11.25 -3.13
N LEU A 56 6.79 -10.63 -1.99
CA LEU A 56 5.97 -9.56 -1.41
C LEU A 56 6.76 -8.26 -1.41
N SER A 57 6.07 -7.15 -1.68
CA SER A 57 6.66 -5.80 -1.58
C SER A 57 5.56 -4.83 -1.18
N SER A 58 5.90 -3.91 -0.27
CA SER A 58 5.06 -2.78 0.08
C SER A 58 5.30 -1.55 -0.81
N ASP A 59 6.38 -1.54 -1.60
CA ASP A 59 6.72 -0.42 -2.50
C ASP A 59 6.06 -0.61 -3.87
N SER A 60 5.04 0.21 -4.14
CA SER A 60 4.32 0.22 -5.42
C SER A 60 5.14 0.70 -6.62
N LEU A 61 6.15 1.56 -6.43
CA LEU A 61 7.03 2.00 -7.52
C LEU A 61 7.99 0.88 -7.92
N PHE A 62 8.48 0.12 -6.93
CA PHE A 62 9.25 -1.09 -7.19
C PHE A 62 8.41 -2.12 -7.94
N ILE A 63 7.17 -2.38 -7.52
CA ILE A 63 6.28 -3.30 -8.24
C ILE A 63 5.94 -2.78 -9.65
N GLU A 64 5.72 -1.47 -9.85
CA GLU A 64 5.53 -0.92 -11.20
C GLU A 64 6.72 -1.22 -12.11
N LYS A 65 7.95 -1.02 -11.62
CA LYS A 65 9.17 -1.36 -12.35
C LYS A 65 9.21 -2.84 -12.72
N VAL A 66 8.94 -3.73 -11.77
CA VAL A 66 8.91 -5.19 -11.98
C VAL A 66 7.81 -5.58 -12.97
N TYR A 67 6.64 -4.96 -12.89
CA TYR A 67 5.50 -5.22 -13.77
C TYR A 67 5.79 -4.89 -15.23
N ASP A 68 6.56 -3.82 -15.47
CA ASP A 68 6.96 -3.40 -16.81
C ASP A 68 8.05 -4.30 -17.44
N GLU A 69 8.71 -5.17 -16.66
CA GLU A 69 9.75 -6.09 -17.16
C GLU A 69 9.18 -7.14 -18.12
N ALA A 70 9.59 -7.06 -19.38
CA ALA A 70 9.09 -7.93 -20.45
C ALA A 70 9.30 -9.43 -20.18
N MET A 71 10.34 -9.79 -19.42
CA MET A 71 10.65 -11.18 -19.08
C MET A 71 9.60 -11.83 -18.15
N LEU A 72 8.88 -11.02 -17.37
CA LEU A 72 7.89 -11.51 -16.39
C LEU A 72 6.48 -11.58 -16.99
N ARG A 73 6.27 -10.98 -18.17
CA ARG A 73 4.98 -11.02 -18.86
C ARG A 73 4.56 -12.47 -19.08
N ASP A 74 3.33 -12.77 -18.66
CA ASP A 74 2.70 -14.09 -18.73
C ASP A 74 3.42 -15.20 -17.93
N ARG A 75 4.43 -14.86 -17.12
CA ARG A 75 5.20 -15.83 -16.30
C ARG A 75 4.92 -15.74 -14.81
N VAL A 76 4.32 -14.64 -14.36
CA VAL A 76 4.01 -14.39 -12.94
C VAL A 76 2.57 -13.92 -12.77
N ASP A 77 1.98 -14.26 -11.63
CA ASP A 77 0.68 -13.76 -11.20
C ASP A 77 0.89 -12.59 -10.22
N TYR A 78 0.15 -11.50 -10.42
CA TYR A 78 0.18 -10.34 -9.52
C TYR A 78 -1.08 -10.33 -8.64
N ILE A 79 -0.88 -10.37 -7.33
CA ILE A 79 -1.96 -10.34 -6.34
C ILE A 79 -1.82 -9.07 -5.52
N LEU A 80 -2.79 -8.15 -5.64
CA LEU A 80 -2.88 -7.00 -4.75
C LEU A 80 -3.55 -7.42 -3.44
N VAL A 81 -2.85 -7.23 -2.33
CA VAL A 81 -3.41 -7.32 -0.98
C VAL A 81 -3.61 -5.89 -0.48
N ASP A 82 -4.87 -5.48 -0.36
CA ASP A 82 -5.27 -4.11 -0.03
C ASP A 82 -6.09 -4.06 1.27
N ASP A 83 -6.42 -2.85 1.72
CA ASP A 83 -7.38 -2.63 2.79
C ASP A 83 -8.76 -3.25 2.43
N PHE A 84 -9.55 -3.60 3.44
CA PHE A 84 -10.88 -4.15 3.20
C PHE A 84 -11.79 -3.17 2.43
N ASP A 85 -12.61 -3.71 1.54
CA ASP A 85 -13.75 -2.98 1.01
C ASP A 85 -14.74 -2.61 2.12
N LYS A 86 -15.73 -1.76 1.80
CA LYS A 86 -16.73 -1.29 2.78
C LYS A 86 -17.44 -2.45 3.49
N GLU A 87 -17.85 -3.47 2.75
CA GLU A 87 -18.64 -4.57 3.30
C GLU A 87 -17.82 -5.37 4.31
N ASN A 88 -16.61 -5.78 3.92
CA ASN A 88 -15.69 -6.54 4.75
C ASN A 88 -15.17 -5.71 5.93
N ALA A 89 -14.94 -4.41 5.75
CA ALA A 89 -14.57 -3.50 6.83
C ALA A 89 -15.67 -3.40 7.88
N LEU A 90 -16.93 -3.21 7.47
CA LEU A 90 -18.06 -3.14 8.40
C LEU A 90 -18.31 -4.47 9.12
N LYS A 91 -18.17 -5.61 8.42
CA LYS A 91 -18.20 -6.94 9.05
C LYS A 91 -17.11 -7.07 10.12
N PHE A 92 -15.89 -6.68 9.80
CA PHE A 92 -14.77 -6.74 10.74
C PHE A 92 -14.93 -5.80 11.93
N ILE A 93 -15.40 -4.56 11.72
CA ILE A 93 -15.69 -3.61 12.79
C ILE A 93 -16.68 -4.20 13.79
N ASN A 94 -17.80 -4.77 13.30
CA ASN A 94 -18.79 -5.39 14.17
C ASN A 94 -18.23 -6.61 14.92
N PHE A 95 -17.51 -7.48 14.21
CA PHE A 95 -16.86 -8.65 14.81
C PHE A 95 -15.91 -8.23 15.94
N TYR A 96 -14.96 -7.35 15.64
CA TYR A 96 -13.93 -6.96 16.59
C TYR A 96 -14.49 -6.14 17.77
N ALA A 97 -15.50 -5.29 17.54
CA ALA A 97 -16.18 -4.57 18.62
C ALA A 97 -16.90 -5.53 19.57
N LYS A 98 -17.60 -6.55 19.03
CA LYS A 98 -18.24 -7.59 19.84
C LYS A 98 -17.23 -8.37 20.68
N GLU A 99 -16.09 -8.75 20.11
CA GLU A 99 -14.97 -9.38 20.83
C GLU A 99 -14.40 -8.50 21.95
N LYS A 100 -14.59 -7.17 21.87
CA LYS A 100 -14.19 -6.21 22.91
C LYS A 100 -15.33 -5.81 23.84
N ASN A 101 -16.51 -6.44 23.73
CA ASN A 101 -17.73 -6.08 24.47
C ASN A 101 -18.13 -4.61 24.28
N ILE A 102 -18.00 -4.11 23.05
CA ILE A 102 -18.41 -2.76 22.65
C ILE A 102 -19.59 -2.90 21.70
N GLU A 103 -20.73 -2.29 22.05
CA GLU A 103 -21.89 -2.20 21.17
C GLU A 103 -21.72 -1.01 20.22
N LEU A 104 -21.88 -1.26 18.92
CA LEU A 104 -21.83 -0.22 17.88
C LEU A 104 -23.16 -0.20 17.10
N LYS A 105 -23.67 0.99 16.81
CA LYS A 105 -24.83 1.22 15.94
C LYS A 105 -24.39 2.00 14.70
N GLU A 106 -24.47 3.32 14.74
CA GLU A 106 -24.08 4.24 13.66
C GLU A 106 -22.57 4.50 13.66
N GLU A 107 -21.92 4.24 14.79
CA GLU A 107 -20.48 4.41 15.01
C GLU A 107 -19.63 3.64 14.00
N LYS A 108 -20.09 2.47 13.53
CA LYS A 108 -19.35 1.66 12.54
C LYS A 108 -19.17 2.37 11.19
N GLU A 109 -20.18 3.12 10.75
CA GLU A 109 -20.11 3.91 9.51
C GLU A 109 -19.19 5.12 9.72
N LEU A 110 -19.23 5.71 10.92
CA LEU A 110 -18.33 6.80 11.28
C LEU A 110 -16.87 6.34 11.32
N ILE A 111 -16.57 5.17 11.91
CA ILE A 111 -15.24 4.55 11.91
C ILE A 111 -14.78 4.33 10.47
N TYR A 112 -15.60 3.65 9.65
CA TYR A 112 -15.25 3.37 8.26
C TYR A 112 -14.98 4.64 7.44
N SER A 113 -15.82 5.67 7.58
CA SER A 113 -15.62 6.94 6.83
C SER A 113 -14.32 7.66 7.18
N HIS A 114 -13.76 7.44 8.38
CA HIS A 114 -12.52 8.05 8.83
C HIS A 114 -11.28 7.21 8.52
N VAL A 115 -11.31 5.91 8.80
CA VAL A 115 -10.13 5.03 8.71
C VAL A 115 -10.18 4.00 7.59
N GLY A 116 -11.29 3.92 6.86
CA GLY A 116 -11.47 2.98 5.75
C GLY A 116 -11.47 1.52 6.21
N GLY A 117 -11.00 0.62 5.34
CA GLY A 117 -10.84 -0.81 5.63
C GLY A 117 -9.52 -1.21 6.27
N LYS A 118 -8.72 -0.25 6.73
CA LYS A 118 -7.39 -0.53 7.28
C LYS A 118 -7.50 -1.16 8.66
N LEU A 119 -7.30 -2.48 8.71
CA LEU A 119 -7.48 -3.31 9.90
C LEU A 119 -6.77 -2.77 11.15
N ILE A 120 -5.51 -2.38 11.02
CA ILE A 120 -4.70 -1.85 12.14
C ILE A 120 -5.32 -0.57 12.71
N LEU A 121 -5.88 0.30 11.86
CA LEU A 121 -6.53 1.53 12.31
C LEU A 121 -7.89 1.23 12.95
N ILE A 122 -8.68 0.33 12.38
CA ILE A 122 -9.96 -0.13 12.96
C ILE A 122 -9.72 -0.70 14.37
N ILE A 123 -8.74 -1.61 14.51
CA ILE A 123 -8.35 -2.20 15.79
C ILE A 123 -7.93 -1.11 16.78
N LYS A 124 -7.11 -0.14 16.34
CA LYS A 124 -6.65 0.98 17.16
C LYS A 124 -7.82 1.83 17.67
N VAL A 125 -8.79 2.15 16.82
CA VAL A 125 -9.97 2.94 17.20
C VAL A 125 -10.79 2.18 18.23
N ILE A 126 -11.18 0.93 17.94
CA ILE A 126 -12.01 0.11 18.84
C ILE A 126 -11.33 -0.10 20.19
N ASN A 127 -10.02 -0.35 20.22
CA ASN A 127 -9.30 -0.51 21.48
C ASN A 127 -9.29 0.79 22.32
N LYS A 128 -9.15 1.96 21.67
CA LYS A 128 -9.19 3.27 22.36
C LYS A 128 -10.58 3.64 22.88
N MET A 129 -11.65 3.14 22.26
CA MET A 129 -13.03 3.42 22.70
C MET A 129 -13.33 2.96 24.13
N LYS A 130 -12.51 2.05 24.69
CA LYS A 130 -12.62 1.63 26.10
C LYS A 130 -12.37 2.75 27.11
N VAL A 131 -11.64 3.79 26.72
CA VAL A 131 -11.18 4.85 27.63
C VAL A 131 -11.44 6.25 27.08
N LYS A 132 -11.97 6.36 25.85
CA LYS A 132 -12.12 7.64 25.16
C LYS A 132 -13.29 7.63 24.19
N ASP A 133 -13.97 8.76 24.09
CA ASP A 133 -15.04 8.99 23.11
C ASP A 133 -14.57 8.83 21.65
N LEU A 134 -15.42 8.25 20.80
CA LEU A 134 -15.11 7.95 19.40
C LEU A 134 -14.73 9.21 18.60
N ASN A 135 -15.50 10.28 18.70
CA ASN A 135 -15.24 11.51 17.94
C ASN A 135 -13.87 12.08 18.32
N ASN A 136 -13.56 12.10 19.62
CA ASN A 136 -12.25 12.53 20.10
C ASN A 136 -11.10 11.63 19.61
N ILE A 137 -11.32 10.33 19.40
CA ILE A 137 -10.30 9.43 18.84
C ILE A 137 -10.08 9.73 17.36
N LEU A 138 -11.16 9.86 16.59
CA LEU A 138 -11.10 10.10 15.15
C LEU A 138 -10.51 11.48 14.84
N ASP A 139 -10.90 12.51 15.60
CA ASP A 139 -10.35 13.86 15.48
C ASP A 139 -8.84 13.90 15.75
N GLU A 140 -8.36 13.16 16.75
CA GLU A 140 -6.92 13.07 17.00
C GLU A 140 -6.17 12.39 15.86
N LEU A 141 -6.70 11.28 15.33
CA LEU A 141 -6.09 10.58 14.20
C LEU A 141 -6.03 11.50 12.96
N LEU A 142 -7.11 12.22 12.69
CA LEU A 142 -7.18 13.14 11.57
C LEU A 142 -6.25 14.36 11.76
N LYS A 143 -6.21 14.96 12.96
CA LYS A 143 -5.30 16.08 13.27
C LYS A 143 -3.82 15.70 13.10
N ILE A 144 -3.44 14.50 13.52
CA ILE A 144 -2.07 13.98 13.31
C ILE A 144 -1.77 13.91 11.81
N GLU A 145 -2.71 13.40 11.01
CA GLU A 145 -2.48 13.24 9.57
C GLU A 145 -2.50 14.58 8.81
N ILE A 146 -3.36 15.52 9.23
CA ILE A 146 -3.35 16.91 8.74
C ILE A 146 -1.99 17.56 9.01
N SER A 147 -1.49 17.48 10.24
CA SER A 147 -0.20 18.09 10.61
C SER A 147 0.96 17.51 9.81
N LYS A 148 0.98 16.19 9.56
CA LYS A 148 2.00 15.58 8.69
C LYS A 148 1.91 16.11 7.26
N LEU A 149 0.69 16.22 6.72
CA LEU A 149 0.47 16.72 5.36
C LEU A 149 0.89 18.18 5.22
N GLU A 150 0.55 19.02 6.20
CA GLU A 150 1.00 20.42 6.27
C GLU A 150 2.54 20.50 6.29
N ASN A 151 3.20 19.72 7.14
CA ASN A 151 4.67 19.67 7.20
C ASN A 151 5.28 19.22 5.86
N LEU A 152 4.67 18.25 5.16
CA LEU A 152 5.14 17.86 3.82
C LEU A 152 5.02 19.02 2.84
N LEU A 153 3.88 19.73 2.84
CA LEU A 153 3.63 20.83 1.93
C LEU A 153 4.57 22.01 2.20
N GLU A 154 4.85 22.32 3.46
CA GLU A 154 5.85 23.30 3.89
C GLU A 154 7.25 22.89 3.42
N ASP A 155 7.65 21.64 3.66
CA ASP A 155 8.92 21.08 3.18
C ASP A 155 9.06 21.22 1.65
N ILE A 156 7.99 20.94 0.88
CA ILE A 156 7.98 21.07 -0.59
C ILE A 156 8.11 22.53 -1.02
N LYS A 157 7.52 23.46 -0.26
CA LYS A 157 7.53 24.89 -0.57
C LYS A 157 8.87 25.55 -0.25
N GLU A 158 9.50 25.14 0.84
CA GLU A 158 10.71 25.78 1.37
C GLU A 158 12.01 25.12 0.92
N ARG A 159 11.99 23.81 0.65
CA ARG A 159 13.19 23.07 0.23
C ARG A 159 13.21 22.91 -1.27
N ASN A 160 14.42 22.76 -1.81
CA ASN A 160 14.65 22.44 -3.24
C ASN A 160 14.27 20.98 -3.55
N TYR A 161 12.98 20.64 -3.44
CA TYR A 161 12.47 19.46 -4.12
C TYR A 161 12.43 19.74 -5.63
N ASN A 162 12.73 18.72 -6.45
CA ASN A 162 12.61 18.81 -7.91
C ASN A 162 11.14 18.71 -8.38
N VAL A 163 10.20 19.30 -7.64
CA VAL A 163 8.77 19.37 -8.01
C VAL A 163 8.25 20.77 -7.73
N ASN A 164 7.26 21.20 -8.51
CA ASN A 164 6.59 22.48 -8.28
C ASN A 164 5.49 22.34 -7.22
N TYR A 165 5.48 23.24 -6.23
CA TYR A 165 4.48 23.25 -5.15
C TYR A 165 3.04 23.35 -5.66
N GLU A 166 2.74 24.24 -6.61
CA GLU A 166 1.38 24.40 -7.16
C GLU A 166 0.91 23.15 -7.91
N GLU A 167 1.84 22.42 -8.54
CA GLU A 167 1.54 21.16 -9.22
C GLU A 167 1.20 20.05 -8.21
N VAL A 168 1.90 20.02 -7.06
CA VAL A 168 1.56 19.11 -5.95
C VAL A 168 0.17 19.41 -5.41
N ILE A 169 -0.14 20.68 -5.13
CA ILE A 169 -1.46 21.10 -4.63
C ILE A 169 -2.56 20.74 -5.63
N THR A 170 -2.35 21.03 -6.91
CA THR A 170 -3.32 20.71 -7.97
C THR A 170 -3.54 19.20 -8.07
N SER A 171 -2.47 18.41 -7.97
CA SER A 171 -2.55 16.94 -8.00
C SER A 171 -3.32 16.38 -6.81
N LEU A 172 -3.07 16.88 -5.60
CA LEU A 172 -3.79 16.44 -4.40
C LEU A 172 -5.27 16.85 -4.45
N ARG A 173 -5.61 18.00 -5.01
CA ARG A 173 -7.01 18.45 -5.18
C ARG A 173 -7.86 17.54 -6.04
N LEU A 174 -7.27 16.75 -6.95
CA LEU A 174 -8.00 15.76 -7.73
C LEU A 174 -8.73 14.73 -6.85
N PHE A 175 -8.19 14.46 -5.66
CA PHE A 175 -8.77 13.51 -4.71
C PHE A 175 -9.90 14.10 -3.85
N LYS A 176 -10.32 15.35 -4.03
CA LYS A 176 -11.40 15.94 -3.21
C LYS A 176 -12.71 15.15 -3.28
N ASN A 177 -13.09 14.80 -4.50
CA ASN A 177 -14.39 14.20 -4.80
C ASN A 177 -14.30 12.75 -5.26
N THR A 178 -13.08 12.24 -5.47
CA THR A 178 -12.82 10.87 -5.95
C THR A 178 -11.69 10.26 -5.14
N TYR A 179 -11.79 8.97 -4.82
CA TYR A 179 -10.77 8.28 -4.02
C TYR A 179 -9.64 7.70 -4.90
N SER A 180 -9.94 7.33 -6.14
CA SER A 180 -8.98 6.77 -7.09
C SER A 180 -9.07 7.52 -8.42
N ILE A 181 -7.94 7.74 -9.07
CA ILE A 181 -7.85 8.37 -10.39
C ILE A 181 -6.80 7.66 -11.26
N PRO A 182 -6.83 7.80 -12.59
CA PRO A 182 -5.77 7.28 -13.45
C PRO A 182 -4.40 7.91 -13.15
N LYS A 183 -3.33 7.11 -13.12
CA LYS A 183 -1.96 7.57 -12.81
C LYS A 183 -1.41 8.60 -13.79
N SER A 184 -2.02 8.72 -14.97
CA SER A 184 -1.69 9.71 -16.01
C SER A 184 -2.11 11.13 -15.65
N ASN A 185 -3.04 11.30 -14.71
CA ASN A 185 -3.56 12.61 -14.32
C ASN A 185 -2.59 13.40 -13.43
N ILE A 186 -1.54 12.73 -12.91
CA ILE A 186 -0.50 13.33 -12.08
C ILE A 186 0.84 13.18 -12.79
N LYS A 187 1.63 14.26 -12.84
CA LYS A 187 2.97 14.23 -13.41
C LYS A 187 3.88 13.24 -12.70
N LYS A 188 4.85 12.70 -13.44
CA LYS A 188 5.68 11.57 -12.98
C LYS A 188 6.50 11.91 -11.73
N ASP A 189 7.13 13.06 -11.70
CA ASP A 189 7.89 13.59 -10.58
C ASP A 189 7.02 13.80 -9.33
N VAL A 190 5.86 14.44 -9.49
CA VAL A 190 4.89 14.68 -8.39
C VAL A 190 4.38 13.37 -7.81
N LYS A 191 3.90 12.43 -8.63
CA LYS A 191 3.41 11.13 -8.12
C LYS A 191 4.53 10.31 -7.47
N THR A 192 5.73 10.32 -8.06
CA THR A 192 6.89 9.61 -7.48
C THR A 192 7.22 10.14 -6.10
N LEU A 193 7.23 11.47 -5.92
CA LEU A 193 7.45 12.08 -4.61
C LEU A 193 6.37 11.66 -3.60
N LEU A 194 5.09 11.82 -3.96
CA LEU A 194 3.97 11.54 -3.05
C LEU A 194 3.88 10.06 -2.67
N ILE A 195 4.22 9.14 -3.58
CA ILE A 195 4.30 7.70 -3.28
C ILE A 195 5.46 7.42 -2.33
N LYS A 196 6.67 7.94 -2.61
CA LYS A 196 7.83 7.77 -1.72
C LYS A 196 7.62 8.34 -0.32
N LYS A 197 6.79 9.38 -0.20
CA LYS A 197 6.42 9.98 1.08
C LYS A 197 5.21 9.30 1.75
N ASN A 198 4.70 8.19 1.18
CA ASN A 198 3.58 7.39 1.66
C ASN A 198 2.22 8.13 1.71
N TYR A 199 2.02 9.13 0.84
CA TYR A 199 0.74 9.83 0.72
C TYR A 199 -0.17 9.22 -0.34
N LEU A 200 0.42 8.73 -1.43
CA LEU A 200 -0.30 8.07 -2.51
C LEU A 200 0.19 6.64 -2.69
N PHE A 201 -0.70 5.78 -3.15
CA PHE A 201 -0.43 4.39 -3.53
C PHE A 201 -0.71 4.23 -5.02
N LEU A 202 0.20 3.57 -5.75
CA LEU A 202 0.01 3.20 -7.14
C LEU A 202 -0.41 1.72 -7.23
N ASN A 203 -1.49 1.44 -7.96
CA ASN A 203 -1.80 0.10 -8.41
C ASN A 203 -1.30 -0.09 -9.85
N PRO A 204 -0.22 -0.84 -10.10
CA PRO A 204 0.33 -1.03 -11.44
C PRO A 204 -0.56 -1.90 -12.34
N ILE A 205 -1.41 -2.76 -11.75
CA ILE A 205 -2.33 -3.63 -12.51
C ILE A 205 -3.45 -2.78 -13.14
N THR A 206 -4.07 -1.89 -12.35
CA THR A 206 -5.17 -1.03 -12.83
C THR A 206 -4.71 0.30 -13.40
N ASN A 207 -3.42 0.65 -13.23
CA ASN A 207 -2.86 1.97 -13.54
C ASN A 207 -3.55 3.13 -12.81
N GLU A 208 -4.04 2.87 -11.62
CA GLU A 208 -4.71 3.85 -10.78
C GLU A 208 -3.82 4.31 -9.62
N ILE A 209 -4.05 5.54 -9.16
CA ILE A 209 -3.41 6.11 -7.98
C ILE A 209 -4.50 6.57 -7.01
N LYS A 210 -4.28 6.31 -5.72
CA LYS A 210 -5.21 6.66 -4.63
C LYS A 210 -4.45 7.15 -3.40
N PRO A 211 -5.08 7.86 -2.45
CA PRO A 211 -4.49 8.12 -1.16
C PRO A 211 -4.15 6.82 -0.42
N GLN A 212 -2.99 6.77 0.22
CA GLN A 212 -2.48 5.57 0.93
C GLN A 212 -3.41 5.12 2.08
N SER A 213 -4.27 6.01 2.57
CA SER A 213 -5.31 5.68 3.55
C SER A 213 -6.48 6.66 3.48
N PHE A 214 -7.60 6.28 4.07
CA PHE A 214 -8.75 7.18 4.25
C PHE A 214 -8.41 8.38 5.15
N LEU A 215 -7.50 8.24 6.13
CA LEU A 215 -7.05 9.38 6.94
C LEU A 215 -6.33 10.43 6.09
N ILE A 216 -5.44 10.00 5.19
CA ILE A 216 -4.78 10.90 4.24
C ILE A 216 -5.81 11.54 3.30
N TRP A 217 -6.75 10.74 2.79
CA TRP A 217 -7.82 11.25 1.94
C TRP A 217 -8.66 12.33 2.64
N ASN A 218 -9.03 12.10 3.90
CA ASN A 218 -9.77 13.04 4.73
C ASN A 218 -8.94 14.29 5.07
N ALA A 219 -7.64 14.14 5.30
CA ALA A 219 -6.73 15.27 5.49
C ALA A 219 -6.69 16.16 4.23
N ILE A 220 -6.50 15.57 3.04
CA ILE A 220 -6.53 16.29 1.76
C ILE A 220 -7.83 17.07 1.58
N LYS A 221 -8.99 16.43 1.81
CA LYS A 221 -10.31 17.07 1.71
C LYS A 221 -10.50 18.22 2.69
N ARG A 222 -9.81 18.19 3.83
CA ARG A 222 -9.94 19.19 4.89
C ARG A 222 -9.09 20.44 4.63
N ILE A 223 -7.88 20.27 4.09
CA ILE A 223 -6.91 21.38 3.96
C ILE A 223 -6.85 22.00 2.56
N LEU A 224 -7.17 21.27 1.49
CA LEU A 224 -7.07 21.76 0.11
C LEU A 224 -8.43 22.13 -0.46
#